data_AF-A0A7K4L6K2-F1
#
_entry.id   AF-A0A7K4L6K2-F1
#
_cell.length_a   1.000
_cell.length_b   1.000
_cell.length_c   1.000
_cell.angle_alpha   90.00
_cell.angle_beta   90.00
_cell.angle_gamma   90.00
#
_symmetry.space_group_name_H-M   'P 1'
#
loop_
_entity.id
_entity.type
_entity.pdbx_description
1 polymer ?
#
loop_
_entity_poly.entity_id
_entity_poly.type
_entity_poly.pdbx_seq_one_letter_code
_entity_poly.pdbx_strand_id
1 'polypeptide(L)' 'QERPPYSAAAFRFELRFSPRHPLAPPHVTLRTPILHPAVGADGRVCQPLTAPDHWSPHVTALHGGSRAAAGRGIRRVPS' A
#
# COMPACT_ATOMS: atom_id res chain seq x y z
N GLN A 1 12.69 7.03 -6.19
CA GLN A 1 14.04 6.43 -6.36
C GLN A 1 14.03 5.11 -5.61
N GLU A 2 14.05 3.98 -6.33
CA GLU A 2 14.20 2.66 -5.73
C GLU A 2 15.69 2.43 -5.46
N ARG A 3 16.09 2.54 -4.19
CA ARG A 3 17.49 2.32 -3.77
C ARG A 3 17.59 0.95 -3.09
N PRO A 4 18.67 0.20 -3.34
CA PRO A 4 19.02 -0.93 -2.49
C PRO A 4 19.05 -0.48 -1.02
N PRO A 5 18.64 -1.34 -0.08
CA PRO A 5 18.44 -2.79 -0.21
C PRO A 5 17.00 -3.24 -0.53
N TYR A 6 16.03 -2.33 -0.64
CA TYR A 6 14.60 -2.68 -0.72
C TYR A 6 14.00 -2.62 -2.14
N SER A 7 14.78 -2.18 -3.12
CA SER A 7 14.35 -1.91 -4.50
C SER A 7 13.98 -3.12 -5.35
N ALA A 8 14.16 -4.35 -4.86
CA ALA A 8 13.78 -5.57 -5.57
C ALA A 8 12.60 -6.30 -4.91
N ALA A 9 12.05 -5.75 -3.82
CA ALA A 9 11.08 -6.41 -2.98
C ALA A 9 9.69 -5.79 -3.11
N ALA A 10 8.66 -6.65 -3.06
CA ALA A 10 7.27 -6.23 -2.94
C ALA A 10 6.86 -6.16 -1.46
N PHE A 11 6.23 -5.05 -1.07
CA PHE A 11 5.77 -4.81 0.30
C PHE A 11 4.24 -4.81 0.36
N ARG A 12 3.68 -5.61 1.27
CA ARG A 12 2.23 -5.68 1.48
C ARG A 12 1.82 -4.77 2.62
N PHE A 13 1.08 -3.72 2.30
CA PHE A 13 0.45 -2.83 3.28
C PHE A 13 -1.00 -3.22 3.53
N GLU A 14 -1.42 -3.12 4.79
CA GLU A 14 -2.81 -3.19 5.21
C GLU A 14 -3.24 -1.80 5.71
N LEU A 15 -4.29 -1.26 5.10
CA LEU A 15 -4.89 0.00 5.49
C LEU A 15 -6.23 -0.30 6.16
N ARG A 16 -6.39 0.15 7.40
CA ARG A 16 -7.65 0.06 8.14
C ARG A 16 -8.20 1.46 8.38
N PHE A 17 -9.34 1.75 7.77
CA PHE A 17 -10.05 3.00 7.95
C PHE A 17 -10.97 2.91 9.16
N SER A 18 -10.87 3.88 10.08
CA SER A 18 -11.77 3.95 11.23
C SER A 18 -13.10 4.63 10.84
N PRO A 19 -14.16 4.51 11.66
CA PRO A 19 -15.40 5.25 11.44
C PRO A 19 -15.27 6.77 11.43
N ARG A 20 -14.14 7.31 11.93
CA ARG A 20 -13.85 8.75 11.93
C ARG A 20 -13.08 9.21 10.70
N HIS A 21 -12.75 8.32 9.78
CA HIS A 21 -12.12 8.70 8.52
C HIS A 21 -13.12 9.52 7.67
N PRO A 22 -12.71 10.64 7.02
CA PRO A 22 -11.35 11.15 6.84
C PRO A 22 -10.86 12.15 7.90
N LEU A 23 -11.59 12.38 9.00
CA LEU A 23 -11.14 13.28 10.08
C LEU A 23 -9.96 12.70 10.88
N ALA A 24 -9.79 11.38 10.87
CA ALA A 24 -8.63 10.68 11.43
C ALA A 24 -7.88 9.89 10.34
N PRO A 25 -6.55 9.74 10.47
CA PRO A 25 -5.76 8.96 9.53
C PRO A 25 -6.16 7.48 9.55
N PRO A 26 -5.95 6.74 8.45
CA PRO A 26 -6.06 5.29 8.47
C PRO A 26 -4.93 4.67 9.31
N HIS A 27 -5.20 3.53 9.92
CA HIS A 27 -4.16 2.72 10.54
C HIS A 27 -3.43 1.93 9.44
N VAL A 28 -2.13 2.14 9.30
CA VAL A 28 -1.30 1.49 8.28
C VAL A 28 -0.34 0.50 8.94
N THR A 29 -0.43 -0.76 8.52
CA THR A 29 0.46 -1.83 8.98
C THR A 29 1.15 -2.44 7.78
N LEU A 30 2.48 -2.49 7.80
CA LEU A 30 3.25 -3.29 6.88
C LEU A 30 3.23 -4.75 7.34
N ARG A 31 2.73 -5.66 6.48
CA ARG A 31 2.65 -7.09 6.77
C ARG A 31 3.90 -7.85 6.37
N THR A 32 4.70 -7.30 5.45
CA THR A 32 6.00 -7.87 5.09
C THR A 32 7.01 -7.54 6.20
N PRO A 33 7.68 -8.54 6.82
CA PRO A 33 8.72 -8.28 7.80
C PRO A 33 9.90 -7.56 7.13
N ILE A 34 10.23 -6.35 7.60
CA ILE A 34 11.39 -5.60 7.13
C ILE A 34 12.10 -4.92 8.30
N LEU A 35 13.40 -4.76 8.18
CA LEU A 35 14.16 -3.86 9.04
C LEU A 35 14.21 -2.50 8.36
N HIS A 36 13.42 -1.51 8.80
CA HIS A 36 13.42 -0.16 8.22
C HIS A 36 13.21 0.89 9.32
N PRO A 37 13.94 2.03 9.34
CA PRO A 37 13.88 3.00 10.44
C PRO A 37 12.49 3.57 10.71
N ALA A 38 11.64 3.64 9.68
CA ALA A 38 10.26 4.14 9.79
C ALA A 38 9.20 3.05 10.07
N VAL A 39 9.61 1.79 10.24
CA VAL A 39 8.70 0.67 10.50
C VAL A 39 9.07 0.03 11.84
N GLY A 40 8.11 0.01 12.77
CA GLY A 40 8.26 -0.66 14.06
C GLY A 40 8.33 -2.18 13.93
N ALA A 41 8.76 -2.86 14.99
CA ALA A 41 8.81 -4.33 15.03
C ALA A 41 7.43 -4.99 14.88
N ASP A 42 6.36 -4.27 15.20
CA ASP A 42 4.97 -4.65 15.01
C ASP A 42 4.43 -4.35 13.59
N GLY A 43 5.29 -3.84 12.70
CA GLY A 43 4.93 -3.44 11.34
C GLY A 43 4.21 -2.09 11.25
N ARG A 44 4.07 -1.33 12.35
CA ARG A 44 3.47 0.02 12.29
C ARG A 44 4.39 0.98 11.54
N VAL A 45 3.78 1.78 10.66
CA VAL A 45 4.48 2.79 9.85
C VAL A 45 4.34 4.16 10.49
N CYS A 46 5.47 4.73 10.91
CA CYS A 46 5.55 6.05 11.54
C CYS A 46 5.94 7.11 10.49
N GLN A 47 4.99 7.51 9.66
CA GLN A 47 5.18 8.56 8.65
C GLN A 47 4.22 9.73 8.93
N PRO A 48 4.57 10.98 8.57
CA PRO A 48 3.67 12.13 8.78
C PRO A 48 2.28 11.93 8.15
N LEU A 49 2.22 11.24 7.01
CA LEU A 49 0.96 10.90 6.31
C LEU A 49 0.00 10.04 7.13
N THR A 50 0.49 9.32 8.13
CA THR A 50 -0.28 8.41 8.98
C THR A 50 -0.33 8.89 10.44
N ALA A 51 0.38 9.97 10.76
CA ALA A 51 0.47 10.53 12.09
C ALA A 51 -0.71 11.49 12.36
N PRO A 52 -1.42 11.36 13.50
CA PRO A 52 -2.57 12.21 13.83
C PRO A 52 -2.26 13.72 13.77
N ASP A 53 -1.11 14.14 14.28
CA ASP A 53 -0.72 15.56 14.38
C ASP A 53 -0.41 16.20 13.02
N HIS A 54 -0.17 15.38 11.99
CA HIS A 54 0.19 15.83 10.64
C HIS A 54 -0.84 15.41 9.59
N TRP A 55 -1.97 14.83 10.01
CA TRP A 55 -2.99 14.32 9.11
C TRP A 55 -3.81 15.45 8.48
N SER A 56 -4.06 15.34 7.17
CA SER A 56 -4.96 16.22 6.44
C SER A 56 -6.07 15.38 5.78
N PRO A 57 -7.35 15.75 5.95
CA PRO A 57 -8.48 15.02 5.37
C PRO A 57 -8.53 15.09 3.84
N HIS A 58 -7.73 15.97 3.22
CA HIS A 58 -7.59 16.07 1.77
C HIS A 58 -6.69 14.98 1.17
N VAL A 59 -6.07 14.14 2.00
CA VAL A 59 -5.26 12.99 1.57
C VAL A 59 -6.17 11.82 1.20
N THR A 60 -6.12 11.41 -0.06
CA THR A 60 -6.90 10.28 -0.58
C THR A 60 -5.98 9.08 -0.85
N ALA A 61 -6.39 7.89 -0.39
CA ALA A 61 -5.75 6.64 -0.80
C ALA A 61 -6.29 6.22 -2.17
N LEU A 62 -5.42 6.22 -3.20
CA LEU A 62 -5.78 5.75 -4.53
C LEU A 62 -5.69 4.22 -4.58
N HIS A 63 -6.81 3.57 -4.88
CA HIS A 63 -6.84 2.13 -5.09
C HIS A 63 -6.42 1.81 -6.53
N GLY A 64 -5.14 1.53 -6.73
CA GLY A 64 -4.62 1.07 -8.01
C GLY A 64 -5.04 -0.37 -8.29
N GLY A 65 -6.11 -0.57 -9.04
CA GLY A 65 -6.49 -1.89 -9.53
C GLY A 65 -5.49 -2.36 -10.59
N SER A 66 -4.72 -3.41 -10.29
CA SER A 66 -4.00 -4.14 -11.34
C SER A 66 -5.02 -4.85 -12.22
N ARG A 67 -5.34 -4.30 -13.40
CA ARG A 67 -5.94 -5.09 -14.47
C ARG A 67 -4.87 -6.10 -14.89
N ALA A 68 -4.94 -7.32 -14.38
CA ALA A 68 -4.25 -8.43 -14.99
C ALA A 68 -4.63 -8.43 -16.47
N ALA A 69 -3.66 -8.20 -17.36
CA ALA A 69 -3.87 -8.30 -18.78
C ALA A 69 -4.23 -9.76 -19.09
N ALA A 70 -5.53 -10.04 -19.26
CA ALA A 70 -5.98 -11.30 -19.82
C ALA A 70 -5.36 -11.40 -21.22
N GLY A 71 -4.35 -12.25 -21.34
CA GLY A 71 -3.66 -12.53 -22.58
C GLY A 71 -4.65 -12.93 -23.67
N ARG A 72 -4.44 -12.37 -24.86
CA ARG A 72 -5.17 -12.70 -26.09
C ARG A 72 -5.08 -14.20 -26.37
N GLY A 73 -6.16 -14.93 -26.14
CA GLY A 73 -6.35 -16.28 -26.67
C GLY A 73 -7.18 -16.20 -27.95
N ILE A 74 -6.54 -16.02 -29.10
CA ILE A 74 -7.19 -16.20 -30.40
C ILE A 74 -7.43 -17.70 -30.56
N ARG A 75 -8.65 -18.18 -30.31
CA ARG A 75 -9.06 -19.51 -30.78
C ARG A 75 -9.46 -19.40 -32.26
N ARG A 76 -8.59 -19.85 -33.16
CA ARG A 76 -9.00 -20.28 -34.50
C ARG A 76 -9.19 -21.79 -34.48
N VAL A 77 -10.42 -22.25 -34.62
CA VAL A 77 -10.76 -23.54 -35.25
C VAL A 77 -12.15 -23.31 -35.88
N PRO A 78 -12.27 -23.40 -37.20
CA PRO A 78 -12.92 -24.60 -37.74
C PRO A 78 -12.25 -25.14 -39.01
N SER A 79 -12.43 -26.44 -39.25
CA SER A 79 -12.22 -27.07 -40.55
C SER A 79 -13.25 -26.64 -41.57
#